data_AF-A0A7S4QEN8-F1
#
_entry.id   AF-A0A7S4QEN8-F1
#
_cell.length_a   1.000
_cell.length_b   1.000
_cell.length_c   1.000
_cell.angle_alpha   90.00
_cell.angle_beta   90.00
_cell.angle_gamma   90.00
#
_symmetry.space_group_name_H-M   'P 1'
#
loop_
_entity.id
_entity.type
_entity.pdbx_description
1 polymer ?
#
loop_
_entity_poly.entity_id
_entity_poly.type
_entity_poly.pdbx_seq_one_letter_code
_entity_poly.pdbx_strand_id
1 'polypeptide(L)'
;MNVEPDNSQLSKLLRQVKAKRANAKRAASAASAAANTASNTSGVGPTTSFASTTDRELLDLQEQFITSNREYNTVKANIHKSQREVKMNELTKAELETIPVTEDAKMYRGIGKMFMLSTRGDIMNHLDTCVEEESKREESLKNKAEYLERKMKSQQLNIQELTKSKE
;
A
#
# COMPACT_ATOMS: atom_id res chain seq x y z
N MET A 1 13.85 31.10 14.28
CA MET A 1 12.88 30.75 13.22
C MET A 1 11.51 31.13 13.72
N ASN A 2 11.03 32.30 13.29
CA ASN A 2 9.70 32.81 13.61
C ASN A 2 8.67 31.91 12.93
N VAL A 3 7.85 31.23 13.71
CA VAL A 3 6.74 30.42 13.23
C VAL A 3 5.46 31.23 13.43
N GLU A 4 4.75 31.50 12.35
CA GLU A 4 3.49 32.25 12.35
C GLU A 4 2.45 31.61 13.30
N PRO A 5 1.73 32.41 14.10
CA PRO A 5 0.83 31.91 15.15
C PRO A 5 -0.51 31.34 14.64
N ASP A 6 -0.85 31.46 13.35
CA ASP A 6 -2.23 31.21 12.87
C ASP A 6 -2.45 29.87 12.14
N ASN A 7 -1.51 28.92 12.22
CA ASN A 7 -1.77 27.58 11.71
C ASN A 7 -2.48 26.70 12.76
N SER A 8 -3.81 26.82 12.82
CA SER A 8 -4.69 26.04 13.70
C SER A 8 -4.54 24.51 13.57
N GLN A 9 -4.05 24.02 12.42
CA GLN A 9 -3.76 22.60 12.22
C GLN A 9 -2.50 22.17 12.95
N LEU A 10 -1.48 23.04 13.03
CA LEU A 10 -0.22 22.75 13.70
C LEU A 10 -0.39 22.67 15.23
N SER A 11 -1.20 23.55 15.82
CA SER A 11 -1.51 23.50 17.25
C SER A 11 -2.30 22.23 17.63
N LYS A 12 -3.22 21.80 16.76
CA LYS A 12 -3.97 20.54 16.92
C LYS A 12 -3.04 19.33 16.82
N LEU A 13 -2.09 19.34 15.88
CA LEU A 13 -1.09 18.28 15.74
C LEU A 13 -0.17 18.20 16.96
N LEU A 14 0.33 19.34 17.46
CA LEU A 14 1.16 19.40 18.66
C LEU A 14 0.41 18.90 19.91
N ARG A 15 -0.87 19.23 20.06
CA ARG A 15 -1.72 18.72 21.15
C ARG A 15 -1.89 17.20 21.07
N GLN A 16 -2.09 16.65 19.87
CA GLN A 16 -2.19 15.21 19.64
C GLN A 16 -0.86 14.49 19.91
N VAL A 17 0.28 15.07 19.48
CA VAL A 17 1.61 14.52 19.73
C VAL A 17 1.93 14.51 21.23
N LYS A 18 1.58 15.58 21.96
CA LYS A 18 1.75 15.65 23.43
C LYS A 18 0.90 14.61 24.16
N ALA A 19 -0.35 14.40 23.72
CA ALA A 19 -1.24 13.37 24.26
C ALA A 19 -0.72 11.95 23.98
N LYS A 20 -0.27 11.66 22.75
CA LYS A 20 0.33 10.37 22.39
C LYS A 20 1.60 10.07 23.20
N ARG A 21 2.48 11.07 23.39
CA ARG A 21 3.70 10.92 24.17
C ARG A 21 3.44 10.69 25.65
N ALA A 22 2.41 11.33 26.22
CA ALA A 22 1.98 11.09 27.60
C ALA A 22 1.42 9.66 27.78
N ASN A 23 0.61 9.16 26.85
CA ASN A 23 0.12 7.78 26.87
C ASN A 23 1.26 6.75 26.71
N ALA A 24 2.21 7.01 25.81
CA ALA A 24 3.38 6.14 25.65
C ALA A 24 4.24 6.08 26.93
N LYS A 25 4.43 7.21 27.62
CA LYS A 25 5.17 7.25 28.89
C LYS A 25 4.43 6.52 30.02
N ARG A 26 3.10 6.61 30.09
CA ARG A 26 2.27 5.85 31.03
C ARG A 26 2.27 4.35 30.76
N ALA A 27 2.24 3.94 29.49
CA ALA A 27 2.33 2.54 29.09
C ALA A 27 3.71 1.94 29.44
N ALA A 28 4.79 2.69 29.22
CA ALA A 28 6.15 2.28 29.60
C ALA A 28 6.32 2.12 31.12
N SER A 29 5.76 3.04 31.93
CA SER A 29 5.82 2.92 33.40
C SER A 29 4.95 1.78 33.96
N ALA A 30 3.86 1.42 33.28
CA ALA A 30 3.03 0.27 33.65
C ALA A 30 3.73 -1.06 33.31
N ALA A 31 4.45 -1.11 32.19
CA ALA A 31 5.25 -2.28 31.81
C ALA A 31 6.43 -2.54 32.77
N SER A 32 7.11 -1.49 33.26
CA SER A 32 8.19 -1.64 34.25
C SER A 32 7.70 -2.06 35.63
N ALA A 33 6.46 -1.74 36.01
CA ALA A 33 5.87 -2.15 37.28
C ALA A 33 5.48 -3.64 37.28
N ALA A 34 5.08 -4.20 36.14
CA ALA A 34 4.74 -5.62 36.01
C ALA A 34 5.97 -6.55 35.99
N ALA A 35 7.14 -6.05 35.61
CA ALA A 35 8.36 -6.84 35.51
C ALA A 35 8.98 -7.22 36.88
N ASN A 36 8.72 -6.44 37.94
CA ASN A 36 9.30 -6.68 39.27
C ASN A 36 8.57 -7.77 40.10
N THR A 37 7.42 -8.27 39.66
CA THR A 37 6.65 -9.30 40.39
C THR A 37 6.94 -10.73 39.89
N ALA A 38 7.69 -10.90 38.79
CA ALA A 38 7.89 -12.20 38.15
C ALA A 38 9.20 -12.94 38.54
N SER A 39 9.96 -12.45 39.53
CA SER A 39 11.29 -12.99 39.86
C SER A 39 11.30 -14.23 40.77
N ASN A 40 10.17 -14.92 41.00
CA ASN A 40 10.14 -16.04 41.95
C ASN A 40 9.35 -17.27 41.45
N THR A 41 9.82 -17.91 40.37
CA THR A 41 9.49 -19.32 40.08
C THR A 41 10.72 -20.05 39.51
N SER A 42 11.49 -20.68 40.40
CA SER A 42 12.57 -21.60 40.07
C SER A 42 12.00 -23.00 39.80
N GLY A 43 12.15 -23.49 38.58
CA GLY A 43 11.74 -24.85 38.17
C GLY A 43 12.46 -25.28 36.89
N VAL A 44 13.35 -26.26 37.03
CA VAL A 44 14.28 -26.79 36.02
C VAL A 44 13.56 -27.71 35.02
N GLY A 45 13.88 -27.55 33.73
CA GLY A 45 13.63 -28.54 32.68
C GLY A 45 14.41 -28.19 31.39
N PRO A 46 15.40 -28.99 30.96
CA PRO A 46 16.20 -28.71 29.77
C PRO A 46 15.56 -29.33 28.51
N THR A 47 14.52 -28.70 27.95
CA THR A 47 13.99 -29.01 26.59
C THR A 47 13.40 -27.80 25.84
N THR A 48 13.38 -26.59 26.41
CA THR A 48 12.64 -25.43 25.86
C THR A 48 13.44 -24.50 24.96
N SER A 49 14.75 -24.72 24.80
CA SER A 49 15.62 -23.84 24.00
C SER A 49 15.44 -23.99 22.48
N PHE A 50 15.01 -25.16 22.00
CA PHE A 50 14.73 -25.38 20.58
C PHE A 50 13.32 -24.89 20.19
N ALA A 51 12.35 -25.07 21.09
CA ALA A 51 10.98 -24.59 20.89
C ALA A 51 10.91 -23.06 20.75
N SER A 52 11.73 -22.32 21.51
CA SER A 52 11.73 -20.85 21.46
C SER A 52 12.30 -20.28 20.16
N THR A 53 13.30 -20.94 19.55
CA THR A 53 13.85 -20.52 18.26
C THR A 53 12.86 -20.78 17.12
N THR A 54 12.26 -21.98 17.06
CA THR A 54 11.25 -22.30 16.04
C THR A 54 9.98 -21.44 16.17
N ASP A 55 9.57 -21.14 17.40
CA ASP A 55 8.42 -20.26 17.65
C ASP A 55 8.71 -18.82 17.21
N ARG A 56 9.96 -18.36 17.35
CA ARG A 56 10.38 -17.04 16.86
C ARG A 56 10.43 -16.99 15.33
N GLU A 57 10.97 -18.01 14.68
CA GLU A 57 10.99 -18.13 13.22
C GLU A 57 9.58 -18.16 12.62
N LEU A 58 8.64 -18.87 13.26
CA LEU A 58 7.23 -18.87 12.85
C LEU A 58 6.59 -17.48 12.94
N LEU A 59 6.84 -16.74 14.01
CA LEU A 59 6.34 -15.37 14.16
C LEU A 59 6.90 -14.44 13.07
N ASP A 60 8.20 -14.55 12.78
CA ASP A 60 8.86 -13.76 11.74
C ASP A 60 8.27 -14.09 10.35
N LEU A 61 8.05 -15.37 10.03
CA LEU A 61 7.42 -15.78 8.78
C LEU A 61 5.97 -15.31 8.68
N GLN A 62 5.21 -15.35 9.78
CA GLN A 62 3.85 -14.84 9.83
C GLN A 62 3.80 -13.33 9.59
N GLU A 63 4.71 -12.56 10.17
CA GLU A 63 4.82 -11.13 9.91
C GLU A 63 5.14 -10.86 8.43
N GLN A 64 6.09 -11.60 7.85
CA GLN A 64 6.44 -11.48 6.43
C GLN A 64 5.28 -11.87 5.49
N PHE A 65 4.44 -12.82 5.89
CA PHE A 65 3.25 -13.20 5.14
C PHE A 65 2.20 -12.08 5.18
N ILE A 66 1.95 -11.50 6.36
CA ILE A 66 1.00 -10.39 6.52
C ILE A 66 1.44 -9.18 5.71
N THR A 67 2.72 -8.83 5.72
CA THR A 67 3.26 -7.71 4.92
C THR A 67 3.13 -7.99 3.43
N SER A 68 3.52 -9.18 2.96
CA SER A 68 3.39 -9.57 1.54
C SER A 68 1.93 -9.57 1.07
N ASN A 69 0.98 -9.97 1.92
CA ASN A 69 -0.46 -9.91 1.63
C ASN A 69 -0.97 -8.46 1.51
N ARG A 70 -0.55 -7.56 2.39
CA ARG A 70 -0.90 -6.12 2.29
C ARG A 70 -0.37 -5.51 1.00
N GLU A 71 0.87 -5.83 0.63
CA GLU A 71 1.47 -5.40 -0.63
C GLU A 71 0.70 -5.95 -1.84
N TYR A 72 0.37 -7.24 -1.83
CA TYR A 72 -0.42 -7.87 -2.89
C TYR A 72 -1.76 -7.16 -3.10
N ASN A 73 -2.51 -6.90 -2.02
CA ASN A 73 -3.79 -6.20 -2.09
C ASN A 73 -3.64 -4.77 -2.63
N THR A 74 -2.56 -4.08 -2.27
CA THR A 74 -2.25 -2.74 -2.78
C THR A 74 -1.95 -2.77 -4.28
N VAL A 75 -1.14 -3.74 -4.73
CA VAL A 75 -0.84 -3.93 -6.16
C VAL A 75 -2.11 -4.27 -6.94
N LYS A 76 -2.97 -5.14 -6.41
CA LYS A 76 -4.25 -5.48 -7.04
C LYS A 76 -5.17 -4.27 -7.18
N ALA A 77 -5.26 -3.42 -6.16
CA ALA A 77 -6.01 -2.17 -6.25
C ALA A 77 -5.46 -1.23 -7.33
N ASN A 78 -4.13 -1.15 -7.46
CA ASN A 78 -3.49 -0.36 -8.51
C ASN A 78 -3.72 -0.92 -9.92
N ILE A 79 -3.77 -2.25 -10.09
CA ILE A 79 -4.15 -2.88 -11.36
C ILE A 79 -5.56 -2.45 -11.76
N HIS A 80 -6.53 -2.55 -10.85
CA HIS A 80 -7.90 -2.12 -11.13
C HIS A 80 -8.03 -0.62 -11.43
N LYS A 81 -7.18 0.20 -10.81
CA LYS A 81 -7.11 1.64 -11.12
C LYS A 81 -6.64 1.86 -12.56
N SER A 82 -5.52 1.26 -12.94
CA SER A 82 -4.94 1.38 -14.29
C SER A 82 -5.89 0.86 -15.37
N GLN A 83 -6.52 -0.30 -15.15
CA GLN A 83 -7.56 -0.85 -16.04
C GLN A 83 -8.74 0.11 -16.25
N ARG A 84 -9.16 0.82 -15.20
CA ARG A 84 -10.23 1.81 -15.29
C ARG A 84 -9.78 3.02 -16.10
N GLU A 85 -8.54 3.47 -15.92
CA GLU A 85 -7.97 4.61 -16.65
C GLU A 85 -7.83 4.29 -18.14
N VAL A 86 -7.33 3.10 -18.51
CA VAL A 86 -7.30 2.61 -19.90
C VAL A 86 -8.70 2.65 -20.52
N LYS A 87 -9.67 2.02 -19.85
CA LYS A 87 -11.04 1.94 -20.37
C LYS A 87 -11.72 3.30 -20.50
N MET A 88 -11.42 4.23 -19.60
CA MET A 88 -11.93 5.62 -19.66
C MET A 88 -11.34 6.36 -20.86
N ASN A 89 -10.04 6.21 -21.11
CA ASN A 89 -9.37 6.85 -22.24
C ASN A 89 -9.84 6.27 -23.58
N GLU A 90 -9.99 4.94 -23.67
CA GLU A 90 -10.55 4.26 -24.84
C GLU A 90 -11.99 4.70 -25.12
N LEU A 91 -12.83 4.79 -24.09
CA LEU A 91 -14.20 5.28 -24.25
C LEU A 91 -14.21 6.74 -24.74
N THR A 92 -13.37 7.59 -24.15
CA THR A 92 -13.26 9.00 -24.58
C THR A 92 -12.81 9.09 -26.04
N LYS A 93 -11.86 8.25 -26.45
CA LYS A 93 -11.40 8.16 -27.84
C LYS A 93 -12.54 7.74 -28.77
N ALA A 94 -13.27 6.68 -28.44
CA ALA A 94 -14.40 6.20 -29.22
C ALA A 94 -15.49 7.29 -29.38
N GLU A 95 -15.83 7.99 -28.30
CA GLU A 95 -16.78 9.10 -28.34
C GLU A 95 -16.26 10.24 -29.24
N LEU A 96 -14.98 10.62 -29.13
CA LEU A 96 -14.38 11.64 -30.00
C LEU A 96 -14.35 11.24 -31.48
N GLU A 97 -14.26 9.94 -31.78
CA GLU A 97 -14.34 9.43 -33.14
C GLU A 97 -15.72 9.60 -33.76
N THR A 98 -16.80 9.44 -32.97
CA THR A 98 -18.18 9.62 -33.44
C THR A 98 -18.53 11.06 -33.81
N ILE A 99 -17.81 12.04 -33.25
CA ILE A 99 -18.10 13.46 -33.51
C ILE A 99 -17.62 13.81 -34.92
N PRO A 100 -18.48 14.32 -35.82
CA PRO A 100 -18.09 14.70 -37.16
C PRO A 100 -17.08 15.85 -37.13
N VAL A 101 -16.07 15.76 -37.99
CA VAL A 101 -15.04 16.78 -38.16
C VAL A 101 -15.61 17.93 -38.98
N THR A 102 -16.41 18.78 -38.36
CA THR A 102 -16.74 20.09 -38.95
C THR A 102 -15.51 20.98 -38.80
N GLU A 103 -15.12 21.71 -39.85
CA GLU A 103 -13.86 22.47 -39.95
C GLU A 103 -13.60 23.48 -38.80
N ASP A 104 -14.63 23.86 -38.03
CA ASP A 104 -14.55 24.84 -36.93
C ASP A 104 -14.70 24.26 -35.51
N ALA A 105 -14.62 22.94 -35.33
CA ALA A 105 -14.81 22.32 -34.02
C ALA A 105 -13.64 22.61 -33.05
N LYS A 106 -13.78 23.66 -32.22
CA LYS A 106 -12.85 23.98 -31.14
C LYS A 106 -12.95 22.92 -30.05
N MET A 107 -11.89 22.14 -29.86
CA MET A 107 -11.78 21.14 -28.80
C MET A 107 -10.94 21.65 -27.64
N TYR A 108 -11.35 21.29 -26.44
CA TYR A 108 -10.70 21.70 -25.20
C TYR A 108 -10.31 20.47 -24.39
N ARG A 109 -9.03 20.41 -23.99
CA ARG A 109 -8.52 19.37 -23.10
C ARG A 109 -8.46 19.89 -21.66
N GLY A 110 -9.00 19.11 -20.73
CA GLY A 110 -8.89 19.39 -19.30
C GLY A 110 -7.48 19.12 -18.76
N ILE A 111 -6.90 20.09 -18.05
CA ILE A 111 -5.65 19.97 -17.29
C ILE A 111 -5.91 20.48 -15.87
N GLY A 112 -6.14 19.55 -14.95
CA GLY A 112 -6.54 19.88 -13.59
C GLY A 112 -7.87 20.63 -13.57
N LYS A 113 -7.85 21.91 -13.19
CA LYS A 113 -9.05 22.79 -13.15
C LYS A 113 -9.18 23.70 -14.38
N MET A 114 -8.29 23.58 -15.35
CA MET A 114 -8.22 24.43 -16.53
C MET A 114 -8.60 23.64 -17.79
N PHE A 115 -9.03 24.35 -18.83
CA PHE A 115 -9.32 23.79 -20.15
C PHE A 115 -8.48 24.52 -21.19
N MET A 116 -7.63 23.79 -21.92
CA MET A 116 -6.78 24.36 -22.97
C MET A 116 -7.33 24.00 -24.35
N LEU A 117 -7.35 24.97 -25.27
CA LEU A 117 -7.64 24.71 -26.67
C LEU A 117 -6.59 23.75 -27.24
N SER A 118 -7.02 22.71 -27.92
CA SER A 118 -6.13 21.71 -28.54
C SER A 118 -6.75 21.18 -29.81
N THR A 119 -5.92 20.72 -30.75
CA THR A 119 -6.43 20.13 -32.00
C THR A 119 -6.92 18.71 -31.75
N ARG A 120 -7.76 18.20 -32.67
CA ARG A 120 -8.24 16.81 -32.61
C ARG A 120 -7.09 15.81 -32.55
N GLY A 121 -6.12 15.99 -33.44
CA GLY A 121 -4.96 15.11 -33.56
C GLY A 121 -4.15 15.07 -32.28
N ASP A 122 -3.91 16.23 -31.66
CA ASP A 122 -3.17 16.29 -30.40
C ASP A 122 -3.90 15.57 -29.26
N ILE A 123 -5.22 15.69 -29.20
CA ILE A 123 -6.03 15.00 -28.18
C ILE A 123 -6.03 13.49 -28.41
N MET A 124 -6.20 13.03 -29.65
CA MET A 124 -6.17 11.60 -29.99
C MET A 124 -4.80 10.98 -29.70
N ASN A 125 -3.71 11.62 -30.14
CA ASN A 125 -2.35 11.16 -29.88
C ASN A 125 -2.04 11.10 -28.38
N HIS A 126 -2.52 12.09 -27.62
CA HIS A 126 -2.39 12.09 -26.17
C HIS A 126 -3.16 10.94 -25.52
N LEU A 127 -4.41 10.69 -25.93
CA LEU A 127 -5.20 9.57 -25.43
C LEU A 127 -4.52 8.23 -25.74
N ASP A 128 -3.97 8.06 -26.94
CA ASP A 128 -3.23 6.86 -27.33
C ASP A 128 -1.96 6.66 -26.49
N THR A 129 -1.21 7.74 -26.28
CA THR A 129 -0.02 7.70 -25.41
C THR A 129 -0.40 7.31 -23.98
N CYS A 130 -1.48 7.87 -23.43
CA CYS A 130 -1.96 7.52 -22.09
C CYS A 130 -2.43 6.07 -22.00
N VAL A 131 -3.10 5.54 -23.03
CA VAL A 131 -3.52 4.13 -23.08
C VAL A 131 -2.31 3.22 -23.10
N GLU A 132 -1.30 3.51 -23.94
CA GLU A 132 -0.07 2.72 -24.00
C GLU A 132 0.72 2.73 -22.69
N GLU A 133 0.87 3.91 -22.07
CA GLU A 133 1.57 4.07 -20.79
C GLU A 133 0.88 3.31 -19.66
N GLU A 134 -0.45 3.45 -19.55
CA GLU A 134 -1.22 2.73 -18.54
C GLU A 134 -1.26 1.22 -18.82
N SER A 135 -1.31 0.77 -20.07
CA SER A 135 -1.23 -0.66 -20.40
C SER A 135 0.13 -1.26 -20.01
N LYS A 136 1.24 -0.58 -20.32
CA LYS A 136 2.58 -1.00 -19.89
C LYS A 136 2.69 -1.03 -18.36
N ARG A 137 2.09 -0.05 -17.69
CA ARG A 137 2.02 0.00 -16.23
C ARG A 137 1.20 -1.18 -15.67
N GLU A 138 0.05 -1.49 -16.26
CA GLU A 138 -0.78 -2.64 -15.88
C GLU A 138 -0.01 -3.95 -15.98
N GLU A 139 0.70 -4.19 -17.09
CA GLU A 139 1.55 -5.38 -17.27
C GLU A 139 2.64 -5.49 -16.21
N SER A 140 3.34 -4.38 -15.92
CA SER A 140 4.37 -4.36 -14.87
C SER A 140 3.79 -4.69 -13.48
N LEU A 141 2.58 -4.21 -13.18
CA LEU A 141 1.90 -4.47 -11.92
C LEU A 141 1.36 -5.90 -11.84
N LYS A 142 0.90 -6.48 -12.96
CA LYS A 142 0.51 -7.90 -13.05
C LYS A 142 1.70 -8.82 -12.76
N ASN A 143 2.85 -8.55 -13.36
CA ASN A 143 4.08 -9.32 -13.10
C ASN A 143 4.48 -9.24 -11.61
N LYS A 144 4.36 -8.05 -11.01
CA LYS A 144 4.60 -7.87 -9.57
C LYS A 144 3.59 -8.63 -8.71
N ALA A 145 2.31 -8.63 -9.08
CA ALA A 145 1.27 -9.36 -8.37
C ALA A 145 1.51 -10.87 -8.41
N GLU A 146 1.88 -11.43 -9.56
CA GLU A 146 2.19 -12.85 -9.72
C GLU A 146 3.42 -13.26 -8.89
N TYR A 147 4.46 -12.41 -8.88
CA TYR A 147 5.61 -12.63 -8.01
C TYR A 147 5.23 -12.66 -6.53
N LEU A 148 4.43 -11.69 -6.07
CA LEU A 148 3.96 -11.64 -4.68
C LEU A 148 3.07 -12.84 -4.34
N GLU A 149 2.23 -13.30 -5.27
CA GLU A 149 1.40 -14.50 -5.08
C GLU A 149 2.27 -15.75 -4.91
N ARG A 150 3.28 -15.95 -5.77
CA ARG A 150 4.24 -17.06 -5.61
C ARG A 150 4.98 -16.99 -4.28
N LYS A 151 5.44 -15.78 -3.89
CA LYS A 151 6.11 -15.55 -2.61
C LYS A 151 5.21 -15.92 -1.42
N MET A 152 3.95 -15.48 -1.44
CA MET A 152 2.98 -15.80 -0.40
C MET A 152 2.68 -17.30 -0.32
N LYS A 153 2.54 -18.00 -1.45
CA LYS A 153 2.36 -19.46 -1.47
C LYS A 153 3.56 -20.17 -0.86
N SER A 154 4.78 -19.75 -1.20
CA SER A 154 6.01 -20.31 -0.62
C SER A 154 6.09 -20.07 0.89
N GLN A 155 5.76 -18.86 1.36
CA GLN A 155 5.72 -18.54 2.79
C GLN A 155 4.67 -19.38 3.53
N GLN A 156 3.50 -19.59 2.93
CA GLN A 156 2.45 -20.41 3.50
C GLN A 156 2.87 -21.89 3.63
N LEU A 157 3.54 -22.44 2.62
CA LEU A 157 4.08 -23.80 2.67
C LEU A 157 5.14 -23.95 3.77
N ASN A 158 6.07 -22.99 3.87
CA ASN A 158 7.11 -23.00 4.90
C ASN A 158 6.50 -22.95 6.32
N ILE A 159 5.51 -22.09 6.55
CA ILE A 159 4.77 -22.04 7.82
C ILE A 159 4.10 -23.41 8.10
N GLN A 160 3.46 -24.02 7.10
CA GLN A 160 2.81 -25.33 7.28
C GLN A 160 3.82 -26.44 7.63
N GLU A 161 4.98 -26.47 6.97
CA GLU A 161 6.03 -27.45 7.26
C GLU A 161 6.57 -27.31 8.68
N LEU A 162 6.86 -26.08 9.12
CA LEU A 162 7.30 -25.81 10.48
C LEU A 162 6.25 -26.21 11.52
N THR A 163 4.97 -25.95 11.26
CA THR A 163 3.89 -26.37 12.17
C THR A 163 3.73 -27.89 12.24
N LYS A 164 3.86 -28.60 11.11
CA LYS A 164 3.76 -30.08 11.07
C LYS A 164 4.96 -30.76 11.72
N SER A 165 6.16 -30.16 11.64
CA SER A 165 7.35 -30.70 12.31
C SER A 165 7.29 -30.62 13.84
N LYS A 166 6.34 -29.84 14.38
CA LYS A 166 6.13 -29.65 15.81
C LYS A 166 5.12 -30.65 16.41
N GLU A 167 4.29 -31.29 15.57
CA GLU A 167 3.39 -32.41 15.96
C GLU A 167 4.16 -33.74 16.01
#